data_AF-A0A100WNV8-F1
#
_entry.id   AF-A0A100WNV8-F1
#
_cell.length_a   1.000
_cell.length_b   1.000
_cell.length_c   1.000
_cell.angle_alpha   90.00
_cell.angle_beta   90.00
_cell.angle_gamma   90.00
#
_symmetry.space_group_name_H-M   'P 1'
#
loop_
_entity.id
_entity.type
_entity.pdbx_description
1 polymer ?
#
loop_
_entity_poly.entity_id
_entity_poly.type
_entity_poly.pdbx_seq_one_letter_code
_entity_poly.pdbx_strand_id
1 'polypeptide(L)'
;MSNERDMLDLLLARYTNVRRGTIADRWVRAEHVSSALGYGLGGAKRVADFIAADRYPGMPYGTALALHGHEVKVSRSDWLTELRDPTKAEAFKRYMHHWWLVVPDAAIVRGDELPEGWGLLVKSGARLRAKVAAPRLTPEPVPLDLTISLMAAAARTAYRDPLRRDAPVAYVSDWTPRCAFCGDPGPCSIHQPRKLAQAATA
;
A
#
# COMPACT_ATOMS: atom_id res chain seq x y z
N MET A 1 14.56 15.63 1.40
CA MET A 1 13.49 15.53 0.38
C MET A 1 13.08 14.06 0.32
N SER A 2 11.79 13.72 0.41
CA SER A 2 11.38 12.32 0.36
C SER A 2 11.31 11.82 -1.09
N ASN A 3 11.79 10.60 -1.32
CA ASN A 3 11.69 9.92 -2.62
C ASN A 3 10.49 8.95 -2.65
N GLU A 4 10.25 8.32 -3.80
CA GLU A 4 9.14 7.38 -3.98
C GLU A 4 9.22 6.21 -2.98
N ARG A 5 10.42 5.68 -2.73
CA ARG A 5 10.64 4.59 -1.79
C ARG A 5 10.22 4.95 -0.37
N ASP A 6 10.56 6.14 0.11
CA ASP A 6 10.14 6.63 1.42
C ASP A 6 8.61 6.62 1.53
N MET A 7 7.91 7.02 0.46
CA MET A 7 6.45 7.07 0.43
C MET A 7 5.83 5.67 0.40
N LEU A 8 6.43 4.73 -0.35
CA LEU A 8 6.02 3.33 -0.36
C LEU A 8 6.24 2.66 1.01
N ASP A 9 7.34 2.96 1.72
CA ASP A 9 7.58 2.47 3.08
C ASP A 9 6.55 3.00 4.07
N LEU A 10 6.12 4.25 3.91
CA LEU A 10 5.03 4.82 4.70
C LEU A 10 3.67 4.19 4.38
N LEU A 11 3.42 3.82 3.12
CA LEU A 11 2.22 3.07 2.72
C LEU A 11 2.24 1.65 3.31
N LEU A 12 3.37 0.95 3.22
CA LEU A 12 3.56 -0.34 3.88
C LEU A 12 3.29 -0.23 5.39
N ALA A 13 3.78 0.82 6.06
CA ALA A 13 3.52 1.07 7.49
C ALA A 13 2.04 1.36 7.76
N ARG A 14 1.40 2.22 6.95
CA ARG A 14 -0.02 2.55 7.07
C ARG A 14 -0.91 1.31 6.94
N TYR A 15 -0.55 0.42 6.01
CA TYR A 15 -1.29 -0.80 5.70
C TYR A 15 -0.73 -2.03 6.42
N THR A 16 0.02 -1.88 7.52
CA THR A 16 0.32 -2.97 8.45
C THR A 16 -0.54 -2.79 9.68
N ASN A 17 -1.57 -3.62 9.84
CA ASN A 17 -2.50 -3.53 10.96
C ASN A 17 -2.76 -4.93 11.51
N VAL A 18 -1.91 -5.33 12.45
CA VAL A 18 -1.97 -6.64 13.09
C VAL A 18 -2.93 -6.56 14.26
N ARG A 19 -3.98 -7.39 14.25
CA ARG A 19 -4.96 -7.43 15.33
C ARG A 19 -4.30 -7.87 16.63
N ARG A 20 -4.47 -7.07 17.69
CA ARG A 20 -3.98 -7.36 19.04
C ARG A 20 -4.39 -8.76 19.50
N GLY A 21 -3.46 -9.50 20.10
CA GLY A 21 -3.67 -10.87 20.57
C GLY A 21 -3.57 -11.94 19.47
N THR A 22 -3.28 -11.55 18.23
CA THR A 22 -3.17 -12.46 17.07
C THR A 22 -2.00 -12.06 16.18
N ILE A 23 -1.74 -12.85 15.13
CA ILE A 23 -0.86 -12.48 14.00
C ILE A 23 -1.66 -12.04 12.76
N ALA A 24 -2.97 -11.83 12.90
CA ALA A 24 -3.84 -11.56 11.78
C ALA A 24 -3.71 -10.10 11.33
N ASP A 25 -2.99 -9.89 10.22
CA ASP A 25 -2.88 -8.58 9.57
C ASP A 25 -4.15 -8.26 8.76
N ARG A 26 -4.63 -7.02 8.78
CA ARG A 26 -5.82 -6.65 8.01
C ARG A 26 -5.62 -6.66 6.50
N TRP A 27 -4.42 -6.34 6.04
CA TRP A 27 -4.20 -5.97 4.64
C TRP A 27 -3.33 -6.96 3.88
N VAL A 28 -3.59 -7.06 2.59
CA VAL A 28 -2.61 -7.50 1.59
C VAL A 28 -2.06 -6.25 0.90
N ARG A 29 -0.78 -6.24 0.57
CA ARG A 29 -0.08 -5.07 0.02
C ARG A 29 0.70 -5.48 -1.22
N ALA A 30 0.64 -4.67 -2.26
CA ALA A 30 1.35 -4.88 -3.51
C ALA A 30 1.91 -3.56 -4.01
N GLU A 31 3.21 -3.55 -4.31
CA GLU A 31 3.92 -2.42 -4.93
C GLU A 31 4.08 -2.65 -6.42
N HIS A 32 4.02 -1.57 -7.20
CA HIS A 32 4.28 -1.57 -8.64
C HIS A 32 3.47 -2.64 -9.39
N VAL A 33 2.14 -2.53 -9.27
CA VAL A 33 1.21 -3.47 -9.89
C VAL A 33 1.01 -3.10 -11.36
N SER A 34 1.33 -4.03 -12.26
CA SER A 34 1.11 -3.85 -13.70
C SER A 34 -0.36 -3.99 -14.06
N SER A 35 -0.84 -3.20 -15.02
CA SER A 35 -2.21 -3.23 -15.51
C SER A 35 -2.54 -4.50 -16.31
N ALA A 36 -1.53 -5.18 -16.84
CA ALA A 36 -1.67 -6.41 -17.62
C ALA A 36 -0.42 -7.31 -17.49
N LEU A 37 -0.56 -8.58 -17.87
CA LEU A 37 0.53 -9.55 -17.94
C LEU A 37 1.41 -9.35 -19.18
N GLY A 38 2.64 -9.88 -19.13
CA GLY A 38 3.58 -9.87 -20.25
C GLY A 38 4.19 -8.50 -20.59
N TYR A 39 4.81 -8.42 -21.77
CA TYR A 39 5.49 -7.22 -22.31
C TYR A 39 4.55 -6.31 -23.14
N GLY A 40 3.24 -6.34 -22.87
CA GLY A 40 2.27 -5.47 -23.53
C GLY A 40 1.88 -5.95 -24.91
N LEU A 41 0.97 -6.94 -24.98
CA LEU A 41 0.28 -7.32 -26.21
C LEU A 41 -0.65 -6.18 -26.66
N GLY A 42 -0.09 -5.14 -27.28
CA GLY A 42 -0.80 -4.12 -28.04
C GLY A 42 -1.27 -2.86 -27.31
N GLY A 43 -0.98 -2.69 -26.01
CA GLY A 43 -1.42 -1.54 -25.21
C GLY A 43 -0.31 -0.93 -24.35
N ALA A 44 -0.46 0.33 -23.98
CA ALA A 44 0.49 1.01 -23.12
C ALA A 44 0.36 0.49 -21.68
N LYS A 45 1.35 -0.30 -21.23
CA LYS A 45 1.42 -0.85 -19.88
C LYS A 45 1.39 0.27 -18.85
N ARG A 46 0.46 0.22 -17.90
CA ARG A 46 0.38 1.14 -16.77
C ARG A 46 0.77 0.41 -15.50
N VAL A 47 1.28 1.16 -14.52
CA VAL A 47 1.69 0.62 -13.22
C VAL A 47 1.03 1.46 -12.15
N ALA A 48 0.31 0.82 -11.23
CA ALA A 48 -0.12 1.47 -9.99
C ALA A 48 1.00 1.33 -8.97
N ASP A 49 1.36 2.42 -8.30
CA ASP A 49 2.49 2.43 -7.37
C ASP A 49 2.24 1.51 -6.17
N PHE A 50 1.00 1.51 -5.65
CA PHE A 50 0.64 0.67 -4.52
C PHE A 50 -0.84 0.30 -4.51
N ILE A 51 -1.14 -0.98 -4.26
CA ILE A 51 -2.48 -1.49 -4.01
C ILE A 51 -2.53 -2.15 -2.64
N ALA A 52 -3.53 -1.78 -1.84
CA ALA A 52 -3.88 -2.44 -0.58
C ALA A 52 -5.25 -3.11 -0.71
N ALA A 53 -5.34 -4.39 -0.37
CA ALA A 53 -6.60 -5.13 -0.32
C ALA A 53 -7.01 -5.40 1.12
N ASP A 54 -8.22 -4.99 1.49
CA ASP A 54 -8.80 -5.26 2.80
C ASP A 54 -9.28 -6.72 2.88
N ARG A 55 -8.77 -7.48 3.85
CA ARG A 55 -9.16 -8.89 4.05
C ARG A 55 -10.42 -9.04 4.91
N TYR A 56 -10.95 -7.95 5.46
CA TYR A 56 -12.00 -8.01 6.47
C TYR A 56 -13.34 -7.48 5.92
N PRO A 57 -14.33 -8.37 5.73
CA PRO A 57 -15.53 -8.05 4.95
C PRO A 57 -16.54 -7.15 5.65
N GLY A 58 -16.33 -6.76 6.91
CA GLY A 58 -17.27 -5.92 7.65
C GLY A 58 -17.01 -5.84 9.15
N MET A 59 -17.93 -5.21 9.87
CA MET A 59 -17.86 -5.08 11.33
C MET A 59 -17.87 -6.46 12.02
N PRO A 60 -17.22 -6.60 13.19
CA PRO A 60 -16.53 -5.57 13.97
C PRO A 60 -15.06 -5.34 13.55
N TYR A 61 -14.55 -6.07 12.56
CA TYR A 61 -13.11 -6.15 12.29
C TYR A 61 -12.65 -5.43 11.00
N GLY A 62 -13.59 -4.99 10.16
CA GLY A 62 -13.33 -4.30 8.89
C GLY A 62 -14.42 -3.28 8.54
N THR A 63 -14.32 -2.72 7.34
CA THR A 63 -15.20 -1.64 6.84
C THR A 63 -15.81 -1.97 5.47
N ALA A 64 -15.91 -3.27 5.15
CA ALA A 64 -16.21 -3.91 3.85
C ALA A 64 -14.97 -4.21 3.00
N LEU A 65 -15.02 -5.33 2.25
CA LEU A 65 -13.97 -5.71 1.29
C LEU A 65 -13.71 -4.53 0.34
N ALA A 66 -12.44 -4.17 0.19
CA ALA A 66 -12.06 -2.97 -0.56
C ALA A 66 -10.68 -3.14 -1.19
N LEU A 67 -10.53 -2.57 -2.39
CA LEU A 67 -9.25 -2.33 -3.02
C LEU A 67 -8.94 -0.83 -2.96
N HIS A 68 -7.80 -0.50 -2.38
CA HIS A 68 -7.27 0.85 -2.28
C HIS A 68 -6.08 0.96 -3.24
N GLY A 69 -6.26 1.68 -4.35
CA GLY A 69 -5.16 2.04 -5.24
C GLY A 69 -4.53 3.36 -4.83
N HIS A 70 -3.23 3.49 -5.07
CA HIS A 70 -2.46 4.67 -4.72
C HIS A 70 -1.51 5.04 -5.85
N GLU A 71 -1.47 6.34 -6.12
CA GLU A 71 -0.51 7.00 -6.99
C GLU A 71 0.41 7.88 -6.13
N VAL A 72 1.72 7.70 -6.22
CA VAL A 72 2.74 8.43 -5.45
C VAL A 72 3.36 9.50 -6.33
N LYS A 73 3.29 10.76 -5.89
CA LYS A 73 3.94 11.89 -6.57
C LYS A 73 4.80 12.66 -5.59
N VAL A 74 6.12 12.65 -5.80
CA VAL A 74 7.08 13.26 -4.87
C VAL A 74 7.47 14.68 -5.23
N SER A 75 7.04 15.16 -6.38
CA SER A 75 7.30 16.51 -6.86
C SER A 75 6.08 17.11 -7.57
N ARG A 76 6.07 18.45 -7.65
CA ARG A 76 5.04 19.21 -8.37
C ARG A 76 5.02 18.91 -9.87
N SER A 77 6.19 18.77 -10.50
CA SER A 77 6.31 18.49 -11.94
C SER A 77 5.80 17.10 -12.31
N ASP A 78 6.06 16.11 -11.46
CA ASP A 78 5.52 14.76 -11.59
C ASP A 78 3.98 14.78 -11.50
N TRP A 79 3.43 15.49 -10.51
CA TRP A 79 1.97 15.67 -10.40
C TRP A 79 1.34 16.36 -11.62
N LEU A 80 1.95 17.45 -12.12
CA LEU A 80 1.48 18.12 -13.33
C LEU A 80 1.55 17.24 -14.59
N THR A 81 2.53 16.33 -14.64
CA THR A 81 2.66 15.38 -15.75
C THR A 81 1.58 14.32 -15.73
N GLU A 82 1.15 13.91 -14.54
CA GLU A 82 0.03 12.99 -14.34
C GLU A 82 -1.29 13.64 -14.78
N LEU A 83 -1.55 14.87 -14.34
CA LEU A 83 -2.77 15.61 -14.69
C LEU A 83 -2.98 15.85 -16.19
N ARG A 84 -1.89 15.87 -16.97
CA ARG A 84 -1.96 16.03 -18.44
C ARG A 84 -2.56 14.82 -19.15
N ASP A 85 -2.56 13.64 -18.53
CA ASP A 85 -3.09 12.42 -19.12
C ASP A 85 -3.98 11.67 -18.11
N PRO A 86 -5.26 12.06 -17.98
CA PRO A 86 -6.21 11.41 -17.07
C PRO A 86 -6.39 9.90 -17.33
N THR A 87 -6.07 9.42 -18.54
CA THR A 87 -6.24 8.01 -18.91
C THR A 87 -5.31 7.08 -18.14
N LYS A 88 -4.21 7.61 -17.60
CA LYS A 88 -3.26 6.84 -16.77
C LYS A 88 -3.93 6.32 -15.50
N ALA A 89 -4.61 7.19 -14.77
CA ALA A 89 -5.27 6.81 -13.53
C ALA A 89 -6.50 5.93 -13.80
N GLU A 90 -7.27 6.22 -14.86
CA GLU A 90 -8.46 5.44 -15.22
C GLU A 90 -8.13 3.97 -15.59
N ALA A 91 -6.88 3.67 -15.97
CA ALA A 91 -6.43 2.30 -16.18
C ALA A 91 -6.52 1.42 -14.91
N PHE A 92 -6.52 2.02 -13.72
CA PHE A 92 -6.67 1.30 -12.45
C PHE A 92 -7.87 1.76 -11.63
N LYS A 93 -8.12 3.07 -11.52
CA LYS A 93 -9.14 3.66 -10.63
C LYS A 93 -10.51 3.03 -10.80
N ARG A 94 -10.93 2.72 -12.03
CA ARG A 94 -12.21 2.05 -12.34
C ARG A 94 -12.38 0.67 -11.68
N TYR A 95 -11.30 0.02 -11.27
CA TYR A 95 -11.31 -1.28 -10.59
C TYR A 95 -11.09 -1.17 -9.07
N MET A 96 -10.96 0.05 -8.53
CA MET A 96 -10.66 0.28 -7.13
C MET A 96 -11.87 0.85 -6.40
N HIS A 97 -11.99 0.50 -5.12
CA HIS A 97 -13.00 1.08 -4.23
C HIS A 97 -12.57 2.45 -3.72
N HIS A 98 -11.26 2.68 -3.61
CA HIS A 98 -10.68 3.96 -3.22
C HIS A 98 -9.43 4.21 -4.06
N TRP A 99 -9.26 5.45 -4.50
CA TRP A 99 -8.06 5.88 -5.22
C TRP A 99 -7.44 7.07 -4.51
N TRP A 100 -6.15 6.98 -4.21
CA TRP A 100 -5.44 7.97 -3.39
C TRP A 100 -4.25 8.55 -4.13
N LEU A 101 -4.15 9.88 -4.14
CA LEU A 101 -2.87 10.55 -4.39
C LEU A 101 -2.07 10.59 -3.08
N VAL A 102 -0.79 10.23 -3.14
CA VAL A 102 0.12 10.19 -2.00
C VAL A 102 1.28 11.13 -2.25
N VAL A 103 1.44 12.14 -1.39
CA VAL A 103 2.47 13.19 -1.56
C VAL A 103 3.28 13.43 -0.27
N PRO A 104 4.57 13.77 -0.37
CA PRO A 104 5.38 14.13 0.79
C PRO A 104 5.04 15.51 1.37
N ASP A 105 4.43 16.39 0.57
CA ASP A 105 4.05 17.75 0.95
C ASP A 105 2.71 18.11 0.29
N ALA A 106 1.81 18.69 1.07
CA ALA A 106 0.51 19.14 0.58
C ALA A 106 0.62 20.28 -0.46
N ALA A 107 1.71 21.03 -0.50
CA ALA A 107 1.95 22.10 -1.46
C ALA A 107 2.15 21.61 -2.92
N ILE A 108 2.35 20.29 -3.12
CA ILE A 108 2.42 19.65 -4.44
C ILE A 108 1.08 19.75 -5.18
N VAL A 109 -0.04 19.70 -4.45
CA VAL A 109 -1.40 19.73 -5.00
C VAL A 109 -2.02 21.08 -4.66
N ARG A 110 -2.38 21.86 -5.67
CA ARG A 110 -2.89 23.24 -5.49
C ARG A 110 -4.36 23.33 -5.86
N GLY A 111 -5.08 24.22 -5.19
CA GLY A 111 -6.47 24.56 -5.53
C GLY A 111 -7.36 23.33 -5.70
N ASP A 112 -7.96 23.25 -6.88
CA ASP A 112 -8.90 22.24 -7.38
C ASP A 112 -8.23 21.18 -8.27
N GLU A 113 -6.90 21.06 -8.22
CA GLU A 113 -6.16 20.10 -9.05
C GLU A 113 -6.48 18.63 -8.74
N LEU A 114 -6.92 18.32 -7.51
CA LEU A 114 -7.24 16.95 -7.12
C LEU A 114 -8.52 16.50 -7.84
N PRO A 115 -8.46 15.48 -8.73
CA PRO A 115 -9.64 15.10 -9.50
C PRO A 115 -10.75 14.52 -8.63
N GLU A 116 -11.99 14.60 -9.11
CA GLU A 116 -13.14 14.02 -8.43
C GLU A 116 -12.97 12.50 -8.22
N GLY A 117 -13.40 12.02 -7.06
CA GLY A 117 -13.29 10.61 -6.67
C GLY A 117 -11.93 10.22 -6.07
N TRP A 118 -10.98 11.15 -5.99
CA TRP A 118 -9.66 10.91 -5.37
C TRP A 118 -9.63 11.32 -3.91
N GLY A 119 -8.85 10.60 -3.11
CA GLY A 119 -8.37 11.06 -1.81
C GLY A 119 -6.95 11.60 -1.88
N LEU A 120 -6.52 12.29 -0.83
CA LEU A 120 -5.17 12.83 -0.69
C LEU A 120 -4.55 12.39 0.64
N LEU A 121 -3.50 11.58 0.57
CA LEU A 121 -2.63 11.24 1.69
C LEU A 121 -1.37 12.12 1.66
N VAL A 122 -1.07 12.76 2.78
CA VAL A 122 0.11 13.60 2.94
C VAL A 122 0.99 13.05 4.06
N LYS A 123 2.31 13.05 3.84
CA LYS A 123 3.28 12.73 4.89
C LYS A 123 3.17 13.71 6.07
N SER A 124 3.15 13.16 7.28
CA SER A 124 3.16 13.88 8.55
C SER A 124 4.11 13.15 9.50
N GLY A 125 5.35 13.63 9.59
CA GLY A 125 6.43 12.94 10.30
C GLY A 125 6.69 11.55 9.69
N ALA A 126 6.55 10.51 10.51
CA ALA A 126 6.74 9.11 10.12
C ALA A 126 5.45 8.39 9.68
N ARG A 127 4.38 9.12 9.34
CA ARG A 127 3.07 8.56 8.97
C ARG A 127 2.45 9.28 7.78
N LEU A 128 1.44 8.65 7.17
CA LEU A 128 0.55 9.27 6.18
C LEU A 128 -0.79 9.64 6.83
N ARG A 129 -1.27 10.85 6.57
CA ARG A 129 -2.57 11.35 7.03
C ARG A 129 -3.44 11.74 5.83
N ALA A 130 -4.73 11.43 5.89
CA ALA A 130 -5.68 11.88 4.89
C ALA A 130 -5.97 13.36 5.08
N LYS A 131 -5.62 14.19 4.08
CA LYS A 131 -6.05 15.59 3.97
C LYS A 131 -7.41 15.68 3.28
N VAL A 132 -7.65 14.82 2.29
CA VAL A 132 -8.95 14.60 1.66
C VAL A 132 -9.24 13.10 1.73
N ALA A 133 -10.39 12.71 2.25
CA ALA A 133 -10.79 11.31 2.29
C ALA A 133 -11.18 10.85 0.88
N ALA A 134 -10.65 9.70 0.43
CA ALA A 134 -11.13 9.10 -0.81
C ALA A 134 -12.57 8.60 -0.60
N PRO A 135 -13.54 9.02 -1.44
CA PRO A 135 -14.87 8.43 -1.41
C PRO A 135 -14.79 6.95 -1.77
N ARG A 136 -15.83 6.19 -1.42
CA ARG A 136 -15.97 4.81 -1.88
C ARG A 136 -16.60 4.81 -3.27
N LEU A 137 -15.88 4.28 -4.25
CA LEU A 137 -16.32 4.11 -5.63
C LEU A 137 -17.02 2.75 -5.82
N THR A 138 -17.75 2.62 -6.92
CA THR A 138 -18.32 1.34 -7.39
C THR A 138 -17.39 0.79 -8.48
N PRO A 139 -16.50 -0.16 -8.15
CA PRO A 139 -15.56 -0.66 -9.13
C PRO A 139 -16.23 -1.57 -10.14
N GLU A 140 -15.68 -1.58 -11.35
CA GLU A 140 -15.94 -2.63 -12.33
C GLU A 140 -15.27 -3.94 -11.92
N PRO A 141 -15.74 -5.10 -12.46
CA PRO A 141 -15.07 -6.37 -12.26
C PRO A 141 -13.59 -6.30 -12.69
N VAL A 142 -12.70 -6.75 -11.80
CA VAL A 142 -11.26 -6.76 -12.06
C VAL A 142 -10.96 -7.83 -13.14
N PRO A 143 -10.31 -7.45 -14.25
CA PRO A 143 -9.87 -8.42 -15.26
C PRO A 143 -8.95 -9.49 -14.67
N LEU A 144 -8.95 -10.69 -15.26
CA LEU A 144 -8.15 -11.82 -14.77
C LEU A 144 -6.64 -11.55 -14.84
N ASP A 145 -6.19 -10.87 -15.89
CA ASP A 145 -4.79 -10.49 -16.06
C ASP A 145 -4.31 -9.48 -15.01
N LEU A 146 -5.14 -8.48 -14.68
CA LEU A 146 -4.88 -7.57 -13.56
C LEU A 146 -4.91 -8.31 -12.22
N THR A 147 -5.82 -9.27 -12.04
CA THR A 147 -5.88 -10.12 -10.84
C THR A 147 -4.59 -10.91 -10.64
N ILE A 148 -4.10 -11.60 -11.67
CA ILE A 148 -2.84 -12.34 -11.63
C ILE A 148 -1.65 -11.39 -11.42
N SER A 149 -1.66 -10.22 -12.07
CA SER A 149 -0.62 -9.20 -11.90
C SER A 149 -0.55 -8.69 -10.46
N LEU A 150 -1.71 -8.46 -9.83
CA LEU A 150 -1.81 -8.07 -8.42
C LEU A 150 -1.27 -9.17 -7.49
N MET A 151 -1.65 -10.44 -7.73
CA MET A 151 -1.13 -11.57 -6.95
C MET A 151 0.40 -11.69 -7.03
N ALA A 152 0.95 -11.57 -8.24
CA ALA A 152 2.40 -11.61 -8.46
C ALA A 152 3.12 -10.44 -7.78
N ALA A 153 2.55 -9.24 -7.84
CA ALA A 153 3.08 -8.05 -7.17
C ALA A 153 3.02 -8.20 -5.64
N ALA A 154 1.91 -8.70 -5.09
CA ALA A 154 1.77 -8.96 -3.66
C ALA A 154 2.81 -9.95 -3.12
N ALA A 155 3.04 -11.06 -3.83
CA ALA A 155 4.08 -12.02 -3.48
C ALA A 155 5.47 -11.38 -3.48
N ARG A 156 5.78 -10.60 -4.52
CA ARG A 156 7.07 -9.87 -4.63
C ARG A 156 7.25 -8.85 -3.50
N THR A 157 6.20 -8.12 -3.16
CA THR A 157 6.22 -7.15 -2.05
C THR A 157 6.45 -7.86 -0.73
N ALA A 158 5.77 -8.98 -0.46
CA ALA A 158 5.96 -9.77 0.75
C ALA A 158 7.41 -10.28 0.91
N TYR A 159 8.06 -10.71 -0.18
CA TYR A 159 9.47 -11.13 -0.14
C TYR A 159 10.46 -9.97 0.04
N ARG A 160 10.10 -8.76 -0.42
CA ARG A 160 10.97 -7.57 -0.34
C ARG A 160 10.81 -6.77 0.94
N ASP A 161 9.64 -6.78 1.56
CA ASP A 161 9.35 -5.99 2.78
C ASP A 161 10.38 -6.25 3.90
N PRO A 162 10.71 -7.52 4.26
CA PRO A 162 11.70 -7.84 5.28
C PRO A 162 13.12 -7.30 5.01
N LEU A 163 13.48 -7.15 3.74
CA LEU A 163 14.79 -6.62 3.33
C LEU A 163 14.92 -5.12 3.65
N ARG A 164 13.80 -4.40 3.77
CA ARG A 164 13.76 -2.95 3.98
C ARG A 164 13.45 -2.59 5.43
N ARG A 165 12.53 -3.30 6.08
CA ARG A 165 12.13 -3.06 7.48
C ARG A 165 11.81 -4.38 8.19
N ASP A 166 11.82 -4.35 9.51
CA ASP A 166 11.37 -5.50 10.29
C ASP A 166 9.85 -5.60 10.30
N ALA A 167 9.33 -6.83 10.23
CA ALA A 167 7.96 -7.12 10.58
C ALA A 167 7.66 -6.70 12.03
N PRO A 168 6.43 -6.25 12.34
CA PRO A 168 6.04 -5.98 13.72
C PRO A 168 6.20 -7.22 14.61
N VAL A 169 6.47 -6.99 15.90
CA VAL A 169 6.30 -8.02 16.93
C VAL A 169 4.83 -8.01 17.34
N ALA A 170 4.17 -9.15 17.19
CA ALA A 170 2.82 -9.39 17.67
C ALA A 170 2.88 -10.10 19.02
N TYR A 171 2.09 -9.65 19.98
CA TYR A 171 1.87 -10.39 21.23
C TYR A 171 0.54 -11.13 21.09
N VAL A 172 0.62 -12.46 21.06
CA VAL A 172 -0.57 -13.32 21.04
C VAL A 172 -1.20 -13.41 22.43
N SER A 173 -2.34 -14.10 22.56
CA SER A 173 -3.17 -14.10 23.78
C SER A 173 -2.44 -14.54 25.07
N ASP A 174 -1.40 -15.36 24.94
CA ASP A 174 -0.54 -15.82 26.03
C ASP A 174 0.65 -14.88 26.30
N TRP A 175 0.66 -13.68 25.69
CA TRP A 175 1.74 -12.71 25.71
C TRP A 175 3.07 -13.20 25.12
N THR A 176 3.09 -14.33 24.42
CA THR A 176 4.28 -14.79 23.71
C THR A 176 4.57 -13.85 22.54
N PRO A 177 5.80 -13.28 22.44
CA PRO A 177 6.18 -12.45 21.30
C PRO A 177 6.36 -13.31 20.06
N ARG A 178 5.69 -12.94 18.97
CA ARG A 178 5.76 -13.62 17.67
C ARG A 178 6.05 -12.61 16.56
N CYS A 179 6.69 -13.08 15.50
CA CYS A 179 6.77 -12.35 14.25
C CYS A 179 5.35 -12.20 13.67
N ALA A 180 4.93 -10.97 13.38
CA ALA A 180 3.59 -10.74 12.82
C ALA A 180 3.40 -11.26 11.39
N PHE A 181 4.49 -11.60 10.67
CA PHE A 181 4.40 -12.09 9.29
C PHE A 181 4.40 -13.63 9.20
N CYS A 182 5.23 -14.33 9.97
CA CYS A 182 5.30 -15.80 9.93
C CYS A 182 4.74 -16.51 11.18
N GLY A 183 4.57 -15.82 12.30
CA GLY A 183 4.10 -16.43 13.55
C GLY A 183 5.17 -17.16 14.38
N ASP A 184 6.41 -17.25 13.89
CA ASP A 184 7.54 -17.77 14.66
C ASP A 184 7.84 -16.92 15.90
N PRO A 185 8.53 -17.46 16.92
CA PRO A 185 9.02 -16.66 18.05
C PRO A 185 9.76 -15.41 17.57
N GLY A 186 9.37 -14.26 18.12
CA GLY A 186 9.97 -12.96 17.78
C GLY A 186 11.11 -12.58 18.74
N PRO A 187 12.19 -11.93 18.25
CA PRO A 187 12.47 -11.61 16.86
C PRO A 187 12.93 -12.84 16.03
N CYS A 188 12.39 -13.02 14.82
CA CYS A 188 12.84 -14.08 13.91
C CYS A 188 13.90 -13.59 12.91
N SER A 189 14.77 -14.49 12.43
CA SER A 189 15.92 -14.15 11.56
C SER A 189 15.53 -13.66 10.16
N ILE A 190 14.39 -14.12 9.63
CA ILE A 190 13.96 -13.79 8.26
C ILE A 190 13.28 -12.43 8.20
N HIS A 191 12.29 -12.22 9.09
CA HIS A 191 11.41 -11.05 9.01
C HIS A 191 11.79 -9.94 9.98
N GLN A 192 12.63 -10.21 10.98
CA GLN A 192 13.01 -9.25 12.02
C GLN A 192 14.53 -9.20 12.27
N PRO A 193 15.38 -9.23 11.22
CA PRO A 193 16.83 -9.32 11.37
C PRO A 193 17.43 -8.14 12.14
N ARG A 194 16.87 -6.93 12.05
CA ARG A 194 17.44 -5.73 12.70
C ARG A 194 17.17 -5.76 14.20
N LYS A 195 15.94 -6.12 14.60
CA LYS A 195 15.56 -6.40 16.00
C LYS A 195 16.37 -7.54 16.59
N LEU A 196 16.61 -8.61 15.83
CA LEU A 196 17.42 -9.72 16.28
C LEU A 196 18.87 -9.26 16.57
N ALA A 197 19.46 -8.46 15.68
CA ALA A 197 20.79 -7.88 15.89
C ALA A 197 20.83 -6.94 17.11
N GLN A 198 19.81 -6.10 17.29
CA GLN A 198 19.70 -5.21 18.46
C GLN A 198 19.60 -5.99 19.79
N ALA A 199 18.84 -7.08 19.81
CA ALA A 199 18.70 -7.93 20.99
C ALA A 199 20.00 -8.67 21.35
N ALA A 200 20.87 -8.96 20.37
CA ALA A 200 22.17 -9.57 20.62
C ALA A 200 23.21 -8.59 21.21
N THR A 201 22.95 -7.29 21.11
CA THR A 201 23.84 -6.22 21.61
C THR A 201 23.40 -5.63 22.95
N ALA A 202 22.25 -6.06 23.47
CA ALA A 202 21.64 -5.58 24.71
C ALA A 202 21.89 -6.55 25.86
#